data_AF-E8N0I8-F1
#
_entry.id   AF-E8N0I8-F1
#
_cell.length_a   1.000
_cell.length_b   1.000
_cell.length_c   1.000
_cell.angle_alpha   90.00
_cell.angle_beta   90.00
_cell.angle_gamma   90.00
#
_symmetry.space_group_name_H-M   'P 1'
#
loop_
_entity.id
_entity.type
_entity.pdbx_description
1 polymer ?
#
loop_
_entity_poly.entity_id
_entity_poly.type
_entity_poly.pdbx_seq_one_letter_code
_entity_poly.pdbx_strand_id
1 'polypeptide(L)'
;MLIRIGLENGFESRRSIAWALDYPGAFAYGRDGSEALLNMPQALVRYEHWVNRHAGEPRLNMSHLDLRLVETWEVYCINEAFEVVPEGLEINSFFRDDWRPLTEEEVRHGLDLLSWSRADLLAIVRDLPAEKLDQTYEGQRWSIRGILAHVATAEWWYLNRFGLMGERSSLPKDPFQRLEVVRQRLMEVLPSLAGSKQVLGVDGELWSPRKLLRRALWHEMDHIGHIVELL
;
A
#
# COMPACT_ATOMS: atom_id res chain seq x y z
N MET A 1 15.82 14.43 11.40
CA MET A 1 15.78 13.76 10.08
C MET A 1 14.64 14.34 9.28
N LEU A 2 14.89 14.77 8.03
CA LEU A 2 13.84 15.30 7.15
C LEU A 2 13.00 14.15 6.58
N ILE A 3 11.69 14.17 6.83
CA ILE A 3 10.72 13.23 6.26
C ILE A 3 9.87 13.98 5.24
N ARG A 4 9.95 13.55 3.98
CA ARG A 4 9.15 14.14 2.91
C ARG A 4 7.75 13.52 2.93
N ILE A 5 6.74 14.37 3.02
CA ILE A 5 5.34 13.98 3.07
C ILE A 5 4.65 14.34 1.75
N GLY A 6 4.05 13.35 1.11
CA GLY A 6 3.03 13.57 0.08
C GLY A 6 1.66 13.53 0.73
N LEU A 7 0.76 14.45 0.39
CA LEU A 7 -0.60 14.47 0.89
C LEU A 7 -1.59 14.11 -0.22
N GLU A 8 -2.43 13.11 -0.02
CA GLU A 8 -3.49 12.73 -0.95
C GLU A 8 -4.85 13.05 -0.31
N ASN A 9 -5.56 14.02 -0.87
CA ASN A 9 -6.86 14.48 -0.42
C ASN A 9 -7.98 13.84 -1.25
N GLY A 10 -9.15 13.68 -0.64
CA GLY A 10 -10.33 13.13 -1.32
C GLY A 10 -10.28 11.62 -1.56
N PHE A 11 -9.41 10.90 -0.86
CA PHE A 11 -9.32 9.44 -0.96
C PHE A 11 -10.61 8.76 -0.47
N GLU A 12 -11.14 7.83 -1.26
CA GLU A 12 -12.46 7.21 -1.08
C GLU A 12 -13.58 8.25 -0.86
N SER A 13 -13.44 9.43 -1.47
CA SER A 13 -14.37 10.56 -1.34
C SER A 13 -14.65 11.04 0.10
N ARG A 14 -13.81 10.68 1.09
CA ARG A 14 -14.12 10.93 2.52
C ARG A 14 -12.94 11.29 3.42
N ARG A 15 -11.70 11.00 3.03
CA ARG A 15 -10.54 11.13 3.90
C ARG A 15 -9.29 11.58 3.13
N SER A 16 -8.26 11.92 3.88
CA SER A 16 -6.93 12.23 3.33
C SER A 16 -5.88 11.25 3.84
N ILE A 17 -4.82 11.06 3.07
CA ILE A 17 -3.67 10.20 3.41
C ILE A 17 -2.40 11.05 3.38
N ALA A 18 -1.68 11.09 4.49
CA ALA A 18 -0.30 11.55 4.53
C ALA A 18 0.64 10.36 4.31
N TRP A 19 1.53 10.48 3.33
CA TRP A 19 2.48 9.46 2.89
C TRP A 19 3.91 9.88 3.25
N ALA A 20 4.65 9.09 4.02
CA ALA A 20 6.09 9.30 4.15
C ALA A 20 6.80 8.72 2.92
N LEU A 21 7.13 9.58 1.96
CA LEU A 21 7.56 9.17 0.60
C LEU A 21 8.87 8.36 0.59
N ASP A 22 9.72 8.56 1.59
CA ASP A 22 10.99 7.84 1.77
C ASP A 22 10.85 6.52 2.55
N TYR A 23 9.67 6.26 3.13
CA TYR A 23 9.42 5.12 4.02
C TYR A 23 8.14 4.37 3.56
N PRO A 24 8.22 3.55 2.50
CA PRO A 24 7.08 2.77 2.02
C PRO A 24 6.42 1.96 3.15
N GLY A 25 5.08 2.05 3.24
CA GLY A 25 4.30 1.45 4.32
C GLY A 25 4.10 2.36 5.55
N ALA A 26 4.77 3.51 5.65
CA ALA A 26 4.48 4.52 6.67
C ALA A 26 3.50 5.58 6.13
N PHE A 27 2.32 5.64 6.73
CA PHE A 27 1.26 6.55 6.34
C PHE A 27 0.35 6.89 7.53
N ALA A 28 -0.45 7.95 7.37
CA ALA A 28 -1.49 8.30 8.34
C ALA A 28 -2.75 8.80 7.63
N TYR A 29 -3.92 8.39 8.12
CA TYR A 29 -5.19 8.96 7.69
C TYR A 29 -5.59 10.17 8.54
N GLY A 30 -6.42 11.01 7.96
CA GLY A 30 -7.22 12.02 8.65
C GLY A 30 -8.52 12.29 7.90
N ARG A 31 -9.51 12.88 8.58
CA ARG A 31 -10.75 13.37 7.94
C ARG A 31 -10.42 14.40 6.86
N ASP A 32 -9.38 15.19 7.08
CA ASP A 32 -8.80 16.11 6.12
C ASP A 32 -7.26 16.02 6.15
N GLY A 33 -6.61 16.78 5.28
CA GLY A 33 -5.16 16.76 5.18
C GLY A 33 -4.43 17.30 6.41
N SER A 34 -5.04 18.20 7.17
CA SER A 34 -4.45 18.72 8.40
C SER A 34 -4.39 17.64 9.48
N GLU A 35 -5.48 16.90 9.66
CA GLU A 35 -5.53 15.77 10.59
C GLU A 35 -4.60 14.63 10.16
N ALA A 36 -4.51 14.34 8.86
CA ALA A 36 -3.59 13.34 8.34
C ALA A 36 -2.12 13.69 8.66
N LEU A 37 -1.74 14.97 8.51
CA LEU A 37 -0.41 15.46 8.87
C LEU A 37 -0.15 15.42 10.38
N LEU A 38 -1.15 15.77 11.21
CA LEU A 38 -1.05 15.70 12.67
C LEU A 38 -0.86 14.26 13.18
N ASN A 39 -1.42 13.28 12.49
CA ASN A 39 -1.29 11.86 12.84
C ASN A 39 0.04 11.22 12.39
N MET A 40 0.78 11.88 11.48
CA MET A 40 2.00 11.34 10.88
C MET A 40 3.13 11.05 11.89
N PRO A 41 3.43 11.90 12.90
CA PRO A 41 4.46 11.59 13.90
C PRO A 41 4.21 10.27 14.63
N GLN A 42 2.97 10.03 15.06
CA GLN A 42 2.61 8.79 15.76
C GLN A 42 2.73 7.57 14.84
N ALA A 43 2.33 7.72 13.57
CA ALA A 43 2.48 6.67 12.56
C ALA A 43 3.96 6.31 12.31
N LEU A 44 4.85 7.31 12.26
CA LEU A 44 6.29 7.09 12.08
C LEU A 44 6.93 6.36 13.26
N VAL A 45 6.54 6.68 14.50
CA VAL A 45 7.03 5.96 15.69
C VAL A 45 6.58 4.50 15.68
N ARG A 46 5.31 4.23 15.29
CA ARG A 46 4.82 2.84 15.13
C ARG A 46 5.59 2.10 14.04
N TYR A 47 5.83 2.77 12.90
CA TYR A 47 6.58 2.21 11.79
C TYR A 47 8.03 1.90 12.17
N GLU A 48 8.72 2.81 12.86
CA GLU A 48 10.07 2.59 13.41
C GLU A 48 10.11 1.36 14.31
N HIS A 49 9.18 1.26 15.27
CA HIS A 49 9.13 0.10 16.16
C HIS A 49 8.91 -1.19 15.39
N TRP A 50 7.99 -1.19 14.43
CA TRP A 50 7.69 -2.35 13.59
C TRP A 50 8.91 -2.80 12.76
N VAL A 51 9.59 -1.87 12.08
CA VAL A 51 10.79 -2.16 11.29
C VAL A 51 11.91 -2.71 12.17
N ASN A 52 12.20 -2.04 13.30
CA ASN A 52 13.28 -2.46 14.19
C ASN A 52 12.99 -3.82 14.85
N ARG A 53 11.71 -4.12 15.16
CA ARG A 53 11.31 -5.42 15.71
C ARG A 53 11.61 -6.56 14.73
N HIS A 54 11.22 -6.41 13.48
CA HIS A 54 11.45 -7.44 12.46
C HIS A 54 12.92 -7.56 12.06
N ALA A 55 13.64 -6.44 12.02
CA ALA A 55 15.07 -6.44 11.75
C ALA A 55 15.89 -7.11 12.87
N GLY A 56 15.39 -7.12 14.11
CA GLY A 56 16.12 -7.58 15.29
C GLY A 56 17.22 -6.62 15.76
N GLU A 57 17.35 -5.47 15.10
CA GLU A 57 18.35 -4.42 15.36
C GLU A 57 17.76 -3.04 15.02
N PRO A 58 18.30 -1.94 15.60
CA PRO A 58 17.86 -0.59 15.24
C PRO A 58 18.30 -0.20 13.81
N ARG A 59 17.41 -0.40 12.82
CA ARG A 59 17.62 0.04 11.42
C ARG A 59 17.11 1.46 11.17
N LEU A 60 16.07 1.86 11.88
CA LEU A 60 15.50 3.19 11.82
C LEU A 60 15.62 3.87 13.17
N ASN A 61 15.91 5.17 13.12
CA ASN A 61 15.86 6.05 14.29
C ASN A 61 15.06 7.30 13.91
N MET A 62 13.84 7.39 14.39
CA MET A 62 12.94 8.52 14.11
C MET A 62 13.06 9.63 15.17
N SER A 63 14.17 9.70 15.90
CA SER A 63 14.44 10.84 16.79
C SER A 63 14.56 12.15 15.98
N HIS A 64 13.95 13.21 16.49
CA HIS A 64 13.93 14.53 15.86
C HIS A 64 13.32 14.53 14.45
N LEU A 65 12.02 14.22 14.37
CA LEU A 65 11.23 14.31 13.15
C LEU A 65 11.14 15.77 12.64
N ASP A 66 11.65 16.02 11.44
CA ASP A 66 11.38 17.24 10.66
C ASP A 66 10.46 16.83 9.50
N LEU A 67 9.15 17.02 9.67
CA LEU A 67 8.17 16.65 8.66
C LEU A 67 7.98 17.79 7.66
N ARG A 68 8.12 17.51 6.37
CA ARG A 68 7.92 18.50 5.31
C ARG A 68 6.92 18.00 4.29
N LEU A 69 5.77 18.66 4.21
CA LEU A 69 4.87 18.51 3.09
C LEU A 69 5.57 19.01 1.81
N VAL A 70 5.80 18.10 0.86
CA VAL A 70 6.49 18.42 -0.41
C VAL A 70 5.54 18.47 -1.59
N GLU A 71 4.38 17.84 -1.49
CA GLU A 71 3.39 17.77 -2.57
C GLU A 71 2.01 17.38 -2.05
N THR A 72 0.98 17.90 -2.71
CA THR A 72 -0.42 17.52 -2.49
C THR A 72 -1.02 17.00 -3.79
N TRP A 73 -1.83 15.96 -3.69
CA TRP A 73 -2.61 15.36 -4.76
C TRP A 73 -4.10 15.44 -4.39
N GLU A 74 -4.92 15.94 -5.30
CA GLU A 74 -6.38 15.90 -5.17
C GLU A 74 -6.90 14.74 -6.00
N VAL A 75 -7.53 13.75 -5.35
CA VAL A 75 -8.17 12.63 -6.05
C VAL A 75 -9.33 13.18 -6.89
N TYR A 76 -9.42 12.71 -8.13
CA TYR A 76 -10.50 13.04 -9.05
C TYR A 76 -11.00 11.78 -9.76
N CYS A 77 -12.21 11.84 -10.31
CA CYS A 77 -12.82 10.72 -11.01
C CYS A 77 -12.81 10.96 -12.53
N ILE A 78 -12.70 9.87 -13.29
CA ILE A 78 -12.86 9.89 -14.75
C ILE A 78 -13.92 8.89 -15.23
N ASN A 79 -14.54 9.17 -16.37
CA ASN A 79 -15.44 8.25 -17.06
C ASN A 79 -14.68 7.38 -18.09
N GLU A 80 -15.40 6.52 -18.82
CA GLU A 80 -14.82 5.66 -19.88
C GLU A 80 -14.20 6.45 -21.04
N ALA A 81 -14.60 7.71 -21.23
CA ALA A 81 -14.02 8.62 -22.21
C ALA A 81 -12.82 9.41 -21.68
N PHE A 82 -12.33 9.09 -20.46
CA PHE A 82 -11.24 9.79 -19.76
C PHE A 82 -11.53 11.27 -19.46
N GLU A 83 -12.80 11.66 -19.41
CA GLU A 83 -13.22 12.99 -19.01
C GLU A 83 -13.36 13.05 -17.49
N VAL A 84 -12.96 14.17 -16.89
CA VAL A 84 -13.13 14.39 -15.45
C VAL A 84 -14.62 14.55 -15.13
N VAL A 85 -15.13 13.68 -14.26
CA VAL A 85 -16.53 13.62 -13.87
C VAL A 85 -16.64 13.60 -12.34
N PRO A 86 -17.81 13.97 -11.76
CA PRO A 86 -17.99 13.93 -10.30
C PRO A 86 -17.89 12.52 -9.70
N GLU A 87 -18.36 11.50 -10.43
CA GLU A 87 -18.37 10.11 -10.00
C GLU A 87 -17.89 9.21 -11.13
N GLY A 88 -16.98 8.29 -10.85
CA GLY A 88 -16.35 7.44 -11.86
C GLY A 88 -15.18 6.64 -11.29
N LEU A 89 -14.21 6.31 -12.15
CA LEU A 89 -12.96 5.69 -11.71
C LEU A 89 -12.10 6.73 -10.97
N GLU A 90 -11.84 6.51 -9.69
CA GLU A 90 -10.95 7.36 -8.90
C GLU A 90 -9.50 7.23 -9.40
N ILE A 91 -8.85 8.38 -9.62
CA ILE A 91 -7.43 8.49 -9.96
C ILE A 91 -6.65 8.87 -8.70
N ASN A 92 -5.88 7.91 -8.19
CA ASN A 92 -5.10 8.07 -6.97
C ASN A 92 -3.72 8.71 -7.22
N SER A 93 -3.06 9.07 -6.11
CA SER A 93 -1.80 9.81 -6.13
C SER A 93 -0.70 9.24 -7.03
N PHE A 94 -0.15 10.10 -7.89
CA PHE A 94 1.16 9.97 -8.49
C PHE A 94 1.99 11.22 -8.16
N PHE A 95 2.82 11.12 -7.12
CA PHE A 95 3.65 12.23 -6.67
C PHE A 95 4.86 12.41 -7.59
N ARG A 96 5.45 13.59 -7.64
CA ARG A 96 6.73 13.85 -8.32
C ARG A 96 7.83 12.89 -7.88
N ASP A 97 7.84 12.44 -6.62
CA ASP A 97 8.81 11.44 -6.17
C ASP A 97 8.63 10.09 -6.88
N ASP A 98 7.41 9.74 -7.32
CA ASP A 98 7.14 8.49 -8.03
C ASP A 98 7.85 8.41 -9.40
N TRP A 99 8.36 9.53 -9.95
CA TRP A 99 9.24 9.53 -11.12
C TRP A 99 10.66 9.02 -10.82
N ARG A 100 11.11 9.09 -9.56
CA ARG A 100 12.46 8.70 -9.16
C ARG A 100 12.58 7.17 -9.20
N PRO A 101 13.50 6.60 -9.99
CA PRO A 101 13.74 5.16 -10.00
C PRO A 101 14.04 4.63 -8.60
N LEU A 102 13.64 3.40 -8.32
CA LEU A 102 14.09 2.70 -7.11
C LEU A 102 15.57 2.39 -7.23
N THR A 103 16.33 2.64 -6.18
CA THR A 103 17.72 2.15 -6.06
C THR A 103 17.72 0.67 -5.66
N GLU A 104 18.84 -0.02 -5.86
CA GLU A 104 19.00 -1.42 -5.40
C GLU A 104 18.82 -1.56 -3.88
N GLU A 105 19.24 -0.55 -3.11
CA GLU A 105 19.05 -0.52 -1.66
C GLU A 105 17.59 -0.34 -1.28
N GLU A 106 16.87 0.58 -1.92
CA GLU A 106 15.43 0.75 -1.72
C GLU A 106 14.64 -0.51 -2.11
N VAL A 107 15.07 -1.21 -3.16
CA VAL A 107 14.48 -2.51 -3.52
C VAL A 107 14.74 -3.56 -2.45
N ARG A 108 15.98 -3.69 -1.96
CA ARG A 108 16.31 -4.64 -0.89
C ARG A 108 15.50 -4.38 0.38
N HIS A 109 15.42 -3.11 0.80
CA HIS A 109 14.58 -2.73 1.92
C HIS A 109 13.09 -2.99 1.63
N GLY A 110 12.61 -2.68 0.43
CA GLY A 110 11.24 -2.97 0.01
C GLY A 110 10.88 -4.45 0.10
N LEU A 111 11.79 -5.34 -0.29
CA LEU A 111 11.63 -6.80 -0.19
C LEU A 111 11.52 -7.26 1.27
N ASP A 112 12.35 -6.71 2.17
CA ASP A 112 12.26 -6.99 3.60
C ASP A 112 10.88 -6.56 4.14
N LEU A 113 10.46 -5.33 3.85
CA LEU A 113 9.18 -4.78 4.31
C LEU A 113 7.99 -5.61 3.81
N LEU A 114 8.01 -6.02 2.53
CA LEU A 114 6.98 -6.88 1.95
C LEU A 114 7.00 -8.26 2.60
N SER A 115 8.16 -8.84 2.88
CA SER A 115 8.22 -10.12 3.59
C SER A 115 7.60 -10.02 4.98
N TRP A 116 7.96 -8.98 5.74
CA TRP A 116 7.49 -8.76 7.10
C TRP A 116 6.00 -8.47 7.18
N SER A 117 5.45 -7.61 6.30
CA SER A 117 4.03 -7.31 6.31
C SER A 117 3.18 -8.55 5.99
N ARG A 118 3.63 -9.41 5.06
CA ARG A 118 2.94 -10.67 4.79
C ARG A 118 3.03 -11.64 5.96
N ALA A 119 4.20 -11.73 6.59
CA ALA A 119 4.38 -12.60 7.75
C ALA A 119 3.43 -12.18 8.90
N ASP A 120 3.31 -10.89 9.17
CA ASP A 120 2.38 -10.38 10.19
C ASP A 120 0.92 -10.66 9.83
N LEU A 121 0.50 -10.39 8.58
CA LEU A 121 -0.85 -10.71 8.11
C LEU A 121 -1.18 -12.18 8.36
N LEU A 122 -0.30 -13.08 7.92
CA LEU A 122 -0.51 -14.52 8.07
C LEU A 122 -0.48 -14.96 9.53
N ALA A 123 0.35 -14.36 10.38
CA ALA A 123 0.39 -14.67 11.81
C ALA A 123 -0.93 -14.32 12.50
N ILE A 124 -1.61 -13.26 12.05
CA ILE A 124 -2.91 -12.84 12.59
C ILE A 124 -4.02 -13.81 12.17
N VAL A 125 -4.03 -14.26 10.91
CA VAL A 125 -5.19 -14.97 10.33
C VAL A 125 -5.08 -16.49 10.26
N ARG A 126 -3.87 -17.07 10.37
CA ARG A 126 -3.63 -18.51 10.09
C ARG A 126 -4.42 -19.45 11.00
N ASP A 127 -4.55 -19.10 12.27
CA ASP A 127 -5.17 -19.96 13.29
C ASP A 127 -6.63 -19.60 13.57
N LEU A 128 -7.21 -18.68 12.80
CA LEU A 128 -8.62 -18.31 12.93
C LEU A 128 -9.52 -19.44 12.42
N PRO A 129 -10.58 -19.81 13.17
CA PRO A 129 -11.55 -20.79 12.70
C PRO A 129 -12.31 -20.27 11.47
N ALA A 130 -12.80 -21.17 10.63
CA ALA A 130 -13.50 -20.82 9.39
C ALA A 130 -14.69 -19.89 9.65
N GLU A 131 -15.41 -20.11 10.74
CA GLU A 131 -16.55 -19.29 11.17
C GLU A 131 -16.13 -17.83 11.42
N LYS A 132 -14.97 -17.60 12.05
CA LYS A 132 -14.45 -16.24 12.29
C LYS A 132 -13.95 -15.59 11.00
N LEU A 133 -13.33 -16.37 10.11
CA LEU A 133 -12.88 -15.88 8.80
C LEU A 133 -14.06 -15.43 7.93
N ASP A 134 -15.19 -16.12 8.03
CA ASP A 134 -16.39 -15.87 7.22
C ASP A 134 -17.44 -14.99 7.90
N GLN A 135 -17.22 -14.62 9.16
CA GLN A 135 -18.09 -13.71 9.91
C GLN A 135 -18.21 -12.34 9.20
N THR A 136 -19.43 -11.84 9.10
CA THR A 136 -19.75 -10.49 8.63
C THR A 136 -20.04 -9.56 9.80
N TYR A 137 -19.82 -8.27 9.60
CA TYR A 137 -19.98 -7.24 10.62
C TYR A 137 -20.79 -6.08 10.05
N GLU A 138 -21.66 -5.48 10.86
CA GLU A 138 -22.47 -4.34 10.44
C GLU A 138 -21.57 -3.17 10.01
N GLY A 139 -21.92 -2.51 8.90
CA GLY A 139 -21.12 -1.43 8.32
C GLY A 139 -19.82 -1.88 7.63
N GLN A 140 -19.47 -3.17 7.66
CA GLN A 140 -18.28 -3.70 6.99
C GLN A 140 -18.62 -4.31 5.64
N ARG A 141 -17.85 -3.94 4.62
CA ARG A 141 -18.04 -4.45 3.25
C ARG A 141 -17.67 -5.92 3.11
N TRP A 142 -16.69 -6.39 3.88
CA TRP A 142 -16.09 -7.72 3.72
C TRP A 142 -15.89 -8.41 5.07
N SER A 143 -15.96 -9.74 5.06
CA SER A 143 -15.40 -10.59 6.13
C SER A 143 -13.87 -10.58 6.07
N ILE A 144 -13.21 -11.16 7.07
CA ILE A 144 -11.74 -11.32 7.07
C ILE A 144 -11.29 -12.09 5.81
N ARG A 145 -11.98 -13.17 5.44
CA ARG A 145 -11.69 -13.91 4.20
C ARG A 145 -11.83 -13.03 2.95
N GLY A 146 -12.85 -12.17 2.93
CA GLY A 146 -13.07 -11.20 1.87
C GLY A 146 -11.93 -10.17 1.76
N ILE A 147 -11.44 -9.66 2.90
CA ILE A 147 -10.29 -8.75 2.97
C ILE A 147 -9.04 -9.44 2.41
N LEU A 148 -8.73 -10.67 2.82
CA LEU A 148 -7.59 -11.43 2.28
C LEU A 148 -7.67 -11.58 0.75
N ALA A 149 -8.86 -11.88 0.22
CA ALA A 149 -9.08 -11.97 -1.21
C ALA A 149 -8.92 -10.61 -1.92
N HIS A 150 -9.32 -9.52 -1.26
CA HIS A 150 -9.18 -8.15 -1.77
C HIS A 150 -7.71 -7.72 -1.83
N VAL A 151 -6.93 -7.92 -0.77
CA VAL A 151 -5.48 -7.65 -0.73
C VAL A 151 -4.77 -8.39 -1.86
N ALA A 152 -5.01 -9.69 -2.00
CA ALA A 152 -4.39 -10.47 -3.07
C ALA A 152 -4.78 -10.00 -4.47
N THR A 153 -6.03 -9.59 -4.66
CA THR A 153 -6.52 -9.06 -5.95
C THR A 153 -5.87 -7.71 -6.26
N ALA A 154 -5.68 -6.84 -5.27
CA ALA A 154 -5.05 -5.54 -5.46
C ALA A 154 -3.56 -5.70 -5.83
N GLU A 155 -2.83 -6.58 -5.15
CA GLU A 155 -1.42 -6.86 -5.48
C GLU A 155 -1.27 -7.45 -6.89
N TRP A 156 -2.16 -8.37 -7.30
CA TRP A 156 -2.26 -8.80 -8.69
C TRP A 156 -2.50 -7.63 -9.65
N TRP A 157 -3.44 -6.74 -9.31
CA TRP A 157 -3.82 -5.61 -10.16
C TRP A 157 -2.64 -4.65 -10.34
N TYR A 158 -1.86 -4.37 -9.29
CA TYR A 158 -0.65 -3.56 -9.40
C TYR A 158 0.39 -4.19 -10.34
N LEU A 159 0.65 -5.49 -10.22
CA LEU A 159 1.58 -6.20 -11.12
C LEU A 159 1.08 -6.21 -12.57
N ASN A 160 -0.23 -6.34 -12.77
CA ASN A 160 -0.84 -6.34 -14.09
C ASN A 160 -0.68 -4.99 -14.81
N ARG A 161 -0.59 -3.86 -14.08
CA ARG A 161 -0.28 -2.54 -14.69
C ARG A 161 1.07 -2.49 -15.39
N PHE A 162 1.98 -3.40 -15.05
CA PHE A 162 3.29 -3.56 -15.71
C PHE A 162 3.34 -4.75 -16.68
N GLY A 163 2.22 -5.46 -16.89
CA GLY A 163 2.22 -6.71 -17.63
C GLY A 163 3.06 -7.82 -16.96
N LEU A 164 3.33 -7.70 -15.65
CA LEU A 164 4.18 -8.63 -14.90
C LEU A 164 3.41 -9.82 -14.33
N MET A 165 2.10 -9.88 -14.55
CA MET A 165 1.20 -10.91 -14.05
C MET A 165 0.13 -11.24 -15.09
N GLY A 166 -0.22 -12.53 -15.18
CA GLY A 166 -1.21 -13.05 -16.12
C GLY A 166 -2.64 -12.65 -15.80
N GLU A 167 -3.61 -13.26 -16.49
CA GLU A 167 -5.02 -12.97 -16.29
C GLU A 167 -5.50 -13.27 -14.87
N ARG A 168 -6.43 -12.46 -14.35
CA ARG A 168 -7.02 -12.65 -13.02
C ARG A 168 -7.69 -14.02 -12.86
N SER A 169 -8.25 -14.56 -13.93
CA SER A 169 -8.89 -15.88 -14.00
C SER A 169 -7.95 -17.03 -13.64
N SER A 170 -6.64 -16.84 -13.82
CA SER A 170 -5.60 -17.84 -13.49
C SER A 170 -5.26 -17.92 -12.00
N LEU A 171 -5.71 -16.95 -11.20
CA LEU A 171 -5.42 -16.92 -9.78
C LEU A 171 -6.17 -18.01 -9.00
N PRO A 172 -5.57 -18.59 -7.95
CA PRO A 172 -6.26 -19.50 -7.05
C PRO A 172 -7.56 -18.91 -6.49
N LYS A 173 -8.57 -19.75 -6.30
CA LYS A 173 -9.83 -19.34 -5.65
C LYS A 173 -9.65 -19.12 -4.16
N ASP A 174 -8.83 -19.96 -3.52
CA ASP A 174 -8.50 -19.81 -2.10
C ASP A 174 -7.68 -18.52 -1.85
N PRO A 175 -8.11 -17.64 -0.94
CA PRO A 175 -7.43 -16.38 -0.68
C PRO A 175 -5.99 -16.53 -0.17
N PHE A 176 -5.68 -17.56 0.63
CA PHE A 176 -4.34 -17.77 1.17
C PHE A 176 -3.38 -18.20 0.06
N GLN A 177 -3.78 -19.15 -0.78
CA GLN A 177 -3.02 -19.53 -1.96
C GLN A 177 -2.85 -18.36 -2.93
N ARG A 178 -3.90 -17.54 -3.10
CA ARG A 178 -3.82 -16.37 -3.97
C ARG A 178 -2.80 -15.36 -3.45
N LEU A 179 -2.85 -15.03 -2.15
CA LEU A 179 -1.88 -14.16 -1.48
C LEU A 179 -0.46 -14.65 -1.75
N GLU A 180 -0.20 -15.95 -1.54
CA GLU A 180 1.13 -16.53 -1.76
C GLU A 180 1.62 -16.31 -3.20
N VAL A 181 0.79 -16.65 -4.20
CA VAL A 181 1.14 -16.52 -5.62
C VAL A 181 1.49 -15.08 -5.99
N VAL A 182 0.67 -14.10 -5.57
CA VAL A 182 0.90 -12.70 -5.96
C VAL A 182 2.11 -12.10 -5.27
N ARG A 183 2.38 -12.47 -4.01
CA ARG A 183 3.56 -11.97 -3.28
C ARG A 183 4.84 -12.61 -3.78
N GLN A 184 4.84 -13.92 -4.02
CA GLN A 184 5.99 -14.59 -4.64
C GLN A 184 6.35 -13.91 -5.97
N ARG A 185 5.34 -13.61 -6.80
CA ARG A 185 5.57 -12.92 -8.06
C ARG A 185 6.14 -11.52 -7.87
N LEU A 186 5.58 -10.73 -6.95
CA LEU A 186 6.10 -9.38 -6.67
C LEU A 186 7.55 -9.43 -6.19
N MET A 187 7.87 -10.33 -5.26
CA MET A 187 9.23 -10.54 -4.73
C MET A 187 10.21 -10.95 -5.84
N GLU A 188 9.77 -11.76 -6.81
CA GLU A 188 10.59 -12.22 -7.93
C GLU A 188 10.91 -11.08 -8.92
N VAL A 189 9.93 -10.22 -9.23
CA VAL A 189 10.09 -9.19 -10.28
C VAL A 189 10.64 -7.87 -9.75
N LEU A 190 10.42 -7.53 -8.48
CA LEU A 190 10.86 -6.24 -7.91
C LEU A 190 12.37 -5.97 -8.07
N PRO A 191 13.29 -6.94 -7.88
CA PRO A 191 14.71 -6.79 -8.20
C PRO A 191 15.00 -6.25 -9.60
N SER A 192 14.28 -6.74 -10.62
CA SER A 192 14.48 -6.31 -12.01
C SER A 192 13.99 -4.88 -12.30
N LEU A 193 13.25 -4.27 -11.37
CA LEU A 193 12.76 -2.90 -11.49
C LEU A 193 13.72 -1.86 -10.88
N ALA A 194 14.80 -2.29 -10.22
CA ALA A 194 15.86 -1.40 -9.74
C ALA A 194 16.43 -0.58 -10.92
N GLY A 195 16.55 0.74 -10.72
CA GLY A 195 17.04 1.68 -11.74
C GLY A 195 16.10 1.91 -12.92
N SER A 196 14.96 1.20 -13.01
CA SER A 196 14.00 1.39 -14.10
C SER A 196 13.39 2.78 -14.08
N LYS A 197 13.43 3.44 -15.23
CA LYS A 197 12.80 4.76 -15.48
C LYS A 197 11.41 4.63 -16.11
N GLN A 198 10.87 3.42 -16.15
CA GLN A 198 9.59 3.15 -16.79
C GLN A 198 8.45 3.81 -15.98
N VAL A 199 7.60 4.56 -16.70
CA VAL A 199 6.31 5.04 -16.22
C VAL A 199 5.27 4.67 -17.26
N LEU A 200 4.22 3.98 -16.83
CA LEU A 200 3.14 3.49 -17.68
C LEU A 200 1.84 4.24 -17.36
N GLY A 201 1.11 4.64 -18.40
CA GLY A 201 -0.28 5.09 -18.25
C GLY A 201 -1.22 3.92 -18.47
N VAL A 202 -2.05 3.58 -17.48
CA VAL A 202 -3.05 2.51 -17.58
C VAL A 202 -4.34 2.97 -16.91
N ASP A 203 -5.46 2.92 -17.64
CA ASP A 203 -6.79 3.34 -17.17
C ASP A 203 -6.80 4.74 -16.53
N GLY A 204 -6.04 5.66 -17.11
CA GLY A 204 -6.00 7.07 -16.69
C GLY A 204 -5.04 7.35 -15.52
N GLU A 205 -4.41 6.31 -14.96
CA GLU A 205 -3.40 6.45 -13.92
C GLU A 205 -1.98 6.25 -14.45
N LEU A 206 -1.03 6.99 -13.87
CA LEU A 206 0.39 6.73 -14.02
C LEU A 206 0.88 5.70 -13.00
N TRP A 207 1.78 4.83 -13.44
CA TRP A 207 2.39 3.74 -12.67
C TRP A 207 3.90 3.71 -12.85
N SER A 208 4.63 3.75 -11.74
CA SER A 208 6.08 3.55 -11.67
C SER A 208 6.42 2.45 -10.67
N PRO A 209 7.64 1.85 -10.72
CA PRO A 209 8.07 0.88 -9.71
C PRO A 209 7.98 1.42 -8.27
N ARG A 210 8.24 2.72 -8.08
CA ARG A 210 8.13 3.36 -6.76
C ARG A 210 6.68 3.44 -6.28
N LYS A 211 5.74 3.84 -7.14
CA LYS A 211 4.30 3.82 -6.82
C LYS A 211 3.81 2.39 -6.55
N LEU A 212 4.25 1.41 -7.34
CA LEU A 212 3.95 -0.01 -7.12
C LEU A 212 4.32 -0.45 -5.71
N LEU A 213 5.58 -0.23 -5.29
CA LEU A 213 6.04 -0.60 -3.95
C LEU A 213 5.29 0.15 -2.85
N ARG A 214 5.10 1.47 -3.01
CA ARG A 214 4.37 2.32 -2.06
C ARG A 214 2.93 1.82 -1.85
N ARG A 215 2.22 1.50 -2.93
CA ARG A 215 0.82 1.04 -2.88
C ARG A 215 0.69 -0.37 -2.35
N ALA A 216 1.58 -1.29 -2.73
CA ALA A 216 1.55 -2.66 -2.22
C ALA A 216 1.74 -2.71 -0.69
N LEU A 217 2.72 -1.98 -0.17
CA LEU A 217 2.98 -1.93 1.27
C LEU A 217 1.87 -1.21 2.05
N TRP A 218 1.43 -0.04 1.58
CA TRP A 218 0.32 0.67 2.22
C TRP A 218 -0.94 -0.18 2.28
N HIS A 219 -1.33 -0.80 1.16
CA HIS A 219 -2.61 -1.52 1.08
C HIS A 219 -2.64 -2.72 2.01
N GLU A 220 -1.56 -3.51 2.06
CA GLU A 220 -1.51 -4.64 3.00
C GLU A 220 -1.48 -4.17 4.47
N MET A 221 -0.72 -3.12 4.80
CA MET A 221 -0.66 -2.58 6.16
C MET A 221 -1.99 -1.97 6.63
N ASP A 222 -2.71 -1.30 5.72
CA ASP A 222 -4.07 -0.81 5.94
C ASP A 222 -5.02 -1.96 6.30
N HIS A 223 -4.99 -3.02 5.50
CA HIS A 223 -5.87 -4.19 5.71
C HIS A 223 -5.47 -5.07 6.89
N ILE A 224 -4.19 -5.08 7.28
CA ILE A 224 -3.78 -5.66 8.56
C ILE A 224 -4.45 -4.92 9.71
N GLY A 225 -4.42 -3.57 9.69
CA GLY A 225 -5.12 -2.75 10.68
C GLY A 225 -6.63 -3.04 10.69
N HIS A 226 -7.26 -3.10 9.51
CA HIS A 226 -8.68 -3.43 9.38
C HIS A 226 -9.01 -4.81 9.97
N ILE A 227 -8.21 -5.84 9.68
CA ILE A 227 -8.44 -7.18 10.24
C ILE A 227 -8.32 -7.16 11.76
N VAL A 228 -7.34 -6.45 12.33
CA VAL A 228 -7.17 -6.33 13.79
C VAL A 228 -8.40 -5.70 14.44
N GLU A 229 -9.05 -4.72 13.79
CA GLU A 229 -10.31 -4.12 14.30
C GLU A 229 -11.50 -5.10 14.27
N LEU A 230 -11.46 -6.14 13.44
CA LEU A 230 -12.51 -7.16 13.35
C LEU A 230 -12.30 -8.35 14.30
N LEU A 231 -11.14 -8.47 14.95
CA LEU A 231 -10.84 -9.56 15.88
C LEU A 231 -11.50 -9.32 17.24
#